data_AF-A0A3R6MQ95-F1
#
_entry.id   AF-A0A3R6MQ95-F1
#
_cell.length_a   1.000
_cell.length_b   1.000
_cell.length_c   1.000
_cell.angle_alpha   90.00
_cell.angle_beta   90.00
_cell.angle_gamma   90.00
#
_symmetry.space_group_name_H-M   'P 1'
#
loop_
_entity.id
_entity.type
_entity.pdbx_description
1 polymer ?
#
loop_
_entity_poly.entity_id
_entity_poly.type
_entity_poly.pdbx_seq_one_letter_code
_entity_poly.pdbx_strand_id
1 'polypeptide(L)'
;MKNTKANYICKSIAEFRKSHSDFLEHKEFTGKKKLTVFIDPGILTEIGLPEDVVQKTIKKANGEIRRTETTLFAITVVSESNGLQYSVDIGCKPYNVRDYETDKILYSVLRIEELRFAAYKANEYGIYNGFPVDSEEIDWDGDVLFYRIEDLYYFKEERENEMD
;
A
#
# COMPACT_ATOMS: atom_id res chain seq x y z
N MET A 1 0.60 -5.28 -17.37
CA MET A 1 1.19 -4.12 -16.65
C MET A 1 2.71 -4.20 -16.74
N LYS A 2 3.39 -3.08 -17.01
CA LYS A 2 4.87 -3.02 -17.02
C LYS A 2 5.41 -3.41 -15.64
N ASN A 3 6.56 -4.06 -15.59
CA ASN A 3 7.17 -4.68 -14.41
C ASN A 3 7.30 -3.69 -13.25
N THR A 4 6.33 -3.68 -12.33
CA THR A 4 6.16 -2.66 -11.26
C THR A 4 7.31 -2.66 -10.27
N LYS A 5 7.93 -3.82 -10.03
CA LYS A 5 9.03 -3.97 -9.06
C LYS A 5 10.28 -3.18 -9.43
N ALA A 6 10.58 -3.09 -10.73
CA ALA A 6 11.74 -2.34 -11.22
C ALA A 6 11.60 -0.83 -10.96
N ASN A 7 10.36 -0.31 -10.88
CA ASN A 7 10.12 1.10 -10.55
C ASN A 7 10.53 1.41 -9.11
N TYR A 8 10.54 0.42 -8.22
CA TYR A 8 10.92 0.64 -6.83
C TYR A 8 12.40 0.77 -6.60
N ILE A 9 13.25 0.34 -7.54
CA ILE A 9 14.69 0.24 -7.32
C ILE A 9 15.35 1.58 -7.69
N CYS A 10 15.59 2.42 -6.68
CA CYS A 10 16.31 3.69 -6.79
C CYS A 10 17.53 3.71 -5.85
N LYS A 11 18.53 4.56 -6.16
CA LYS A 11 19.79 4.61 -5.40
C LYS A 11 19.62 5.18 -3.99
N SER A 12 18.53 5.91 -3.74
CA SER A 12 18.28 6.55 -2.45
C SER A 12 16.81 6.87 -2.22
N ILE A 13 16.46 7.07 -0.94
CA ILE A 13 15.16 7.58 -0.50
C ILE A 13 14.80 8.91 -1.20
N ALA A 14 15.78 9.80 -1.40
CA ALA A 14 15.53 11.10 -2.00
C ALA A 14 15.09 11.00 -3.46
N GLU A 15 15.68 10.08 -4.21
CA GLU A 15 15.27 9.80 -5.59
C GLU A 15 13.93 9.08 -5.66
N PHE A 16 13.69 8.15 -4.74
CA PHE A 16 12.42 7.45 -4.67
C PHE A 16 11.26 8.44 -4.43
N ARG A 17 11.41 9.37 -3.47
CA ARG A 17 10.44 10.45 -3.23
C ARG A 17 10.19 11.34 -4.44
N LYS A 18 11.21 11.58 -5.25
CA LYS A 18 11.08 12.42 -6.45
C LYS A 18 10.30 11.71 -7.55
N SER A 19 10.49 10.40 -7.69
CA SER A 19 9.84 9.58 -8.72
C SER A 19 8.43 9.11 -8.33
N HIS A 20 8.15 9.01 -7.03
CA HIS A 20 6.88 8.54 -6.46
C HIS A 20 6.37 9.54 -5.43
N SER A 21 6.13 10.78 -5.85
CA SER A 21 5.79 11.90 -4.96
C SER A 21 4.42 11.77 -4.29
N ASP A 22 3.57 10.91 -4.83
CA ASP A 22 2.23 10.57 -4.37
C ASP A 22 2.21 9.47 -3.30
N PHE A 23 3.31 8.74 -3.11
CA PHE A 23 3.36 7.66 -2.13
C PHE A 23 3.50 8.23 -0.72
N LEU A 24 2.66 7.76 0.20
CA LEU A 24 2.78 8.12 1.60
C LEU A 24 4.00 7.43 2.23
N GLU A 25 4.67 8.13 3.14
CA GLU A 25 5.81 7.59 3.87
C GLU A 25 5.56 7.54 5.38
N HIS A 26 6.16 6.56 6.03
CA HIS A 26 6.29 6.48 7.49
C HIS A 26 7.64 5.89 7.89
N LYS A 27 7.88 5.83 9.21
CA LYS A 27 9.11 5.25 9.78
C LYS A 27 8.77 4.03 10.63
N GLU A 28 9.38 2.91 10.28
CA GLU A 28 9.32 1.69 11.10
C GLU A 28 10.62 1.50 11.89
N PHE A 29 10.53 0.96 13.09
CA PHE A 29 11.71 0.53 13.84
C PHE A 29 12.18 -0.86 13.38
N THR A 30 13.42 -0.95 12.94
CA THR A 30 14.12 -2.20 12.64
C THR A 30 15.28 -2.36 13.64
N GLY A 31 14.98 -3.01 14.76
CA GLY A 31 15.87 -3.02 15.92
C GLY A 31 16.09 -1.60 16.45
N LYS A 32 17.33 -1.09 16.38
CA LYS A 32 17.71 0.26 16.86
C LYS A 32 17.62 1.35 15.78
N LYS A 33 17.36 0.98 14.52
CA LYS A 33 17.33 1.92 13.39
C LYS A 33 15.90 2.20 12.97
N LYS A 34 15.66 3.40 12.44
CA LYS A 34 14.41 3.75 11.74
C LYS A 34 14.58 3.50 10.25
N LEU A 35 13.74 2.65 9.69
CA LEU A 35 13.65 2.38 8.26
C LEU A 35 12.56 3.26 7.66
N THR A 36 12.82 3.81 6.46
CA THR A 36 11.80 4.52 5.69
C THR A 36 10.96 3.51 4.94
N VAL A 37 9.65 3.60 5.08
CA VAL A 37 8.69 2.72 4.41
C VAL A 37 7.70 3.59 3.64
N PHE A 38 7.44 3.21 2.40
CA PHE A 38 6.48 3.86 1.51
C PHE A 38 5.27 2.96 1.29
N ILE A 39 4.10 3.54 1.12
CA ILE A 39 2.90 2.83 0.66
C ILE A 39 2.65 3.16 -0.80
N ASP A 40 2.67 2.13 -1.64
CA ASP A 40 2.17 2.16 -3.00
C ASP A 40 0.67 1.82 -2.97
N PRO A 41 -0.21 2.73 -3.41
CA PRO A 41 -1.65 2.51 -3.42
C PRO A 41 -2.10 1.34 -4.29
N GLY A 42 -1.29 0.93 -5.27
CA GLY A 42 -1.51 -0.28 -6.07
C GLY A 42 -2.94 -0.41 -6.60
N ILE A 43 -3.56 -1.57 -6.36
CA ILE A 43 -4.91 -1.86 -6.89
C ILE A 43 -5.99 -0.92 -6.34
N LEU A 44 -5.76 -0.24 -5.21
CA LEU A 44 -6.77 0.60 -4.59
C LEU A 44 -7.17 1.81 -5.46
N THR A 45 -6.24 2.34 -6.27
CA THR A 45 -6.51 3.44 -7.21
C THR A 45 -7.02 2.95 -8.57
N GLU A 46 -6.95 1.65 -8.85
CA GLU A 46 -7.31 1.08 -10.16
C GLU A 46 -8.79 0.64 -10.22
N ILE A 47 -9.41 0.33 -9.08
CA ILE A 47 -10.71 -0.37 -9.01
C ILE A 47 -11.94 0.57 -8.95
N GLY A 48 -11.73 1.88 -9.09
CA GLY A 48 -12.83 2.84 -9.24
C GLY A 48 -13.59 3.19 -7.96
N LEU A 49 -13.01 2.97 -6.77
CA LEU A 49 -13.54 3.50 -5.51
C LEU A 49 -13.60 5.04 -5.54
N PRO A 50 -14.51 5.67 -4.77
CA PRO A 50 -14.49 7.12 -4.61
C PRO A 50 -13.13 7.63 -4.13
N GLU A 51 -12.65 8.73 -4.71
CA GLU A 51 -11.35 9.31 -4.40
C GLU A 51 -11.14 9.52 -2.90
N ASP A 52 -12.16 10.00 -2.19
CA ASP A 52 -12.06 10.25 -0.75
C ASP A 52 -11.97 8.95 0.07
N VAL A 53 -12.56 7.85 -0.42
CA VAL A 53 -12.42 6.51 0.18
C VAL A 53 -10.99 6.01 -0.02
N VAL A 54 -10.43 6.15 -1.22
CA VAL A 54 -9.05 5.78 -1.54
C VAL A 54 -8.08 6.53 -0.63
N GLN A 55 -8.16 7.87 -0.60
CA GLN A 55 -7.25 8.71 0.19
C GLN A 55 -7.32 8.43 1.69
N LYS A 56 -8.53 8.28 2.26
CA LYS A 56 -8.72 7.98 3.68
C LYS A 56 -8.21 6.57 4.02
N THR A 57 -8.38 5.60 3.12
CA THR A 57 -7.89 4.23 3.29
C THR A 57 -6.36 4.18 3.27
N ILE A 58 -5.70 4.79 2.28
CA ILE A 58 -4.23 4.85 2.19
C ILE A 58 -3.65 5.56 3.41
N LYS A 59 -4.26 6.66 3.85
CA LYS A 59 -3.81 7.39 5.04
C LYS A 59 -3.88 6.55 6.30
N LYS A 60 -4.94 5.76 6.48
CA LYS A 60 -5.07 4.84 7.62
C LYS A 60 -4.06 3.70 7.52
N ALA A 61 -3.93 3.09 6.34
CA ALA A 61 -2.93 2.06 6.07
C ALA A 61 -1.52 2.55 6.45
N ASN A 62 -1.13 3.75 6.02
CA ASN A 62 0.21 4.31 6.29
C ASN A 62 0.52 4.53 7.78
N GLY A 63 -0.50 4.59 8.64
CA GLY A 63 -0.31 4.70 10.08
C GLY A 63 -0.29 3.36 10.82
N GLU A 64 -0.83 2.30 10.23
CA GLU A 64 -1.18 1.06 10.95
C GLU A 64 -0.47 -0.17 10.39
N ILE A 65 -0.35 -0.27 9.05
CA ILE A 65 0.23 -1.44 8.40
C ILE A 65 1.76 -1.43 8.52
N ARG A 66 2.36 -2.62 8.58
CA ARG A 66 3.80 -2.77 8.74
C ARG A 66 4.35 -3.79 7.75
N ARG A 67 5.65 -3.75 7.47
CA ARG A 67 6.31 -4.78 6.64
C ARG A 67 6.20 -6.21 7.16
N THR A 68 5.94 -6.39 8.45
CA THR A 68 5.73 -7.70 9.08
C THR A 68 4.26 -8.02 9.34
N GLU A 69 3.36 -7.05 9.15
CA GLU A 69 1.92 -7.17 9.37
C GLU A 69 1.24 -6.57 8.14
N THR A 70 1.09 -7.42 7.13
CA THR A 70 0.84 -7.01 5.74
C THR A 70 -0.64 -6.89 5.39
N THR A 71 -1.53 -7.06 6.36
CA THR A 71 -2.97 -6.98 6.15
C THR A 71 -3.58 -6.00 7.14
N LEU A 72 -4.54 -5.19 6.68
CA LEU A 72 -5.32 -4.31 7.54
C LEU A 72 -6.80 -4.51 7.26
N PHE A 73 -7.55 -4.85 8.30
CA PHE A 73 -8.97 -5.18 8.22
C PHE A 73 -9.84 -4.05 8.79
N ALA A 74 -11.10 -4.03 8.37
CA ALA A 74 -12.17 -3.18 8.88
C ALA A 74 -11.82 -1.68 8.85
N ILE A 75 -11.26 -1.20 7.74
CA ILE A 75 -11.09 0.23 7.49
C ILE A 75 -12.45 0.81 7.12
N THR A 76 -13.12 1.38 8.11
CA THR A 76 -14.42 2.04 7.91
C THR A 76 -14.24 3.48 7.44
N VAL A 77 -14.80 3.81 6.27
CA VAL A 77 -14.76 5.15 5.67
C VAL A 77 -16.15 5.55 5.18
N VAL A 78 -16.67 6.68 5.63
CA VAL A 78 -17.87 7.29 5.03
C VAL A 78 -17.43 8.19 3.89
N SER A 79 -17.92 7.91 2.68
CA SER A 79 -17.62 8.71 1.50
C SER A 79 -18.45 9.99 1.51
N GLU A 80 -17.78 11.12 1.36
CA GLU A 80 -18.41 12.43 1.19
C GLU A 80 -19.07 12.58 -0.18
N SER A 81 -18.63 11.80 -1.18
CA SER A 81 -19.11 11.89 -2.55
C SER A 81 -20.49 11.25 -2.75
N ASN A 82 -20.78 10.16 -2.05
CA ASN A 82 -21.99 9.36 -2.25
C ASN A 82 -22.73 8.99 -0.94
N GLY A 83 -22.19 9.35 0.22
CA GLY A 83 -22.80 9.10 1.53
C GLY A 83 -22.80 7.63 1.97
N LEU A 84 -22.11 6.74 1.26
CA LEU A 84 -21.99 5.33 1.64
C LEU A 84 -20.86 5.14 2.65
N GLN A 85 -21.05 4.19 3.57
CA GLN A 85 -19.97 3.71 4.42
C GLN A 85 -19.31 2.51 3.75
N TYR A 86 -18.02 2.62 3.47
CA TYR A 86 -17.18 1.54 2.98
C TYR A 86 -16.50 0.87 4.16
N SER A 87 -16.55 -0.46 4.21
CA SER A 87 -15.66 -1.29 5.01
C SER A 87 -14.63 -1.88 4.06
N VAL A 88 -13.37 -1.48 4.21
CA VAL A 88 -12.28 -1.87 3.32
C VAL A 88 -11.27 -2.72 4.08
N ASP A 89 -10.89 -3.85 3.51
CA ASP A 89 -9.77 -4.67 3.95
C ASP A 89 -8.70 -4.66 2.85
N ILE A 90 -7.43 -4.54 3.24
CA ILE A 90 -6.30 -4.49 2.30
C ILE A 90 -5.22 -5.49 2.67
N GLY A 91 -4.55 -6.03 1.65
CA GLY A 91 -3.35 -6.84 1.75
C GLY A 91 -2.21 -6.22 0.94
N CYS A 92 -1.03 -6.16 1.55
CA CYS A 92 0.14 -5.52 1.01
C CYS A 92 1.28 -6.51 0.77
N LYS A 93 1.91 -6.44 -0.40
CA LYS A 93 3.17 -7.11 -0.66
C LYS A 93 4.33 -6.23 -0.18
N PRO A 94 5.18 -6.71 0.75
CA PRO A 94 6.33 -5.96 1.23
C PRO A 94 7.58 -6.21 0.37
N TYR A 95 8.23 -5.13 -0.03
CA TYR A 95 9.50 -5.11 -0.74
C TYR A 95 10.55 -4.34 0.08
N ASN A 96 11.73 -4.89 0.29
CA ASN A 96 12.90 -4.12 0.71
C ASN A 96 13.72 -3.77 -0.52
N VAL A 97 14.17 -2.53 -0.63
CA VAL A 97 15.18 -2.14 -1.61
C VAL A 97 16.52 -2.10 -0.92
N ARG A 98 17.47 -2.86 -1.44
CA ARG A 98 18.82 -3.04 -0.88
C ARG A 98 19.88 -2.55 -1.84
N ASP A 99 20.94 -2.01 -1.29
CA ASP A 99 22.18 -1.80 -2.03
C ASP A 99 22.88 -3.15 -2.24
N TYR A 100 23.18 -3.51 -3.49
CA TYR A 100 23.75 -4.82 -3.81
C TYR A 100 25.14 -5.05 -3.18
N GLU A 101 26.01 -4.03 -3.23
CA GLU A 101 27.39 -4.13 -2.77
C GLU A 101 27.50 -4.28 -1.24
N THR A 102 26.62 -3.60 -0.51
CA THR A 102 26.67 -3.53 0.96
C THR A 102 25.62 -4.37 1.66
N ASP A 103 24.65 -4.93 0.92
CA ASP A 103 23.45 -5.62 1.41
C ASP A 103 22.61 -4.78 2.39
N LYS A 104 22.79 -3.46 2.42
CA LYS A 104 22.05 -2.57 3.33
C LYS A 104 20.69 -2.27 2.75
N ILE A 105 19.64 -2.40 3.58
CA ILE A 105 18.31 -1.90 3.25
C ILE A 105 18.34 -0.39 3.17
N LEU A 106 17.99 0.15 2.01
CA LEU A 106 17.86 1.58 1.73
C LEU A 106 16.50 2.10 2.20
N TYR A 107 15.43 1.40 1.85
CA TYR A 107 14.03 1.66 2.23
C TYR A 107 13.18 0.43 1.90
N SER A 108 11.88 0.52 2.20
CA SER A 108 10.91 -0.49 1.81
C SER A 108 9.67 0.12 1.18
N VAL A 109 8.95 -0.69 0.41
CA VAL A 109 7.68 -0.35 -0.21
C VAL A 109 6.65 -1.41 0.19
N LEU A 110 5.47 -0.97 0.62
CA LEU A 110 4.29 -1.80 0.86
C LEU A 110 3.30 -1.51 -0.26
N ARG A 111 3.16 -2.47 -1.19
CA ARG A 111 2.23 -2.32 -2.31
C ARG A 111 0.93 -3.00 -2.00
N ILE A 112 -0.19 -2.27 -2.04
CA ILE A 112 -1.52 -2.86 -1.93
C ILE A 112 -1.77 -3.72 -3.18
N GLU A 113 -1.84 -5.03 -3.00
CA GLU A 113 -2.08 -6.02 -4.05
C GLU A 113 -3.35 -6.84 -3.80
N GLU A 114 -3.93 -6.78 -2.61
CA GLU A 114 -5.19 -7.45 -2.27
C GLU A 114 -6.18 -6.45 -1.67
N LEU A 115 -7.45 -6.64 -1.98
CA LEU A 115 -8.51 -5.75 -1.57
C LEU A 115 -9.82 -6.50 -1.43
N ARG A 116 -10.54 -6.22 -0.36
CA ARG A 116 -11.95 -6.56 -0.23
C ARG A 116 -12.70 -5.38 0.31
N PHE A 117 -13.84 -5.02 -0.27
CA PHE A 117 -14.68 -3.99 0.29
C PHE A 117 -16.17 -4.32 0.23
N ALA A 118 -16.91 -3.68 1.13
CA ALA A 118 -18.37 -3.66 1.11
C ALA A 118 -18.85 -2.23 1.42
N ALA A 119 -19.79 -1.72 0.63
CA ALA A 119 -20.38 -0.40 0.79
C ALA A 119 -21.82 -0.52 1.34
N TYR A 120 -22.14 0.30 2.32
CA TYR A 120 -23.42 0.27 3.03
C TYR A 120 -24.10 1.63 2.93
N LYS A 121 -25.43 1.59 2.73
CA LYS A 121 -26.28 2.78 2.80
C LYS A 121 -26.85 2.94 4.20
N ALA A 122 -26.90 4.18 4.69
CA ALA A 122 -27.56 4.48 5.95
C ALA A 122 -29.08 4.25 5.86
N ASN A 123 -29.69 3.73 6.92
CA ASN A 123 -31.15 3.69 7.07
C ASN A 123 -31.71 5.07 7.46
N GLU A 124 -33.02 5.18 7.67
CA GLU A 124 -33.70 6.45 8.02
C GLU A 124 -33.18 7.09 9.33
N TYR A 125 -32.51 6.31 10.18
CA TYR A 125 -31.90 6.76 11.44
C TYR A 125 -30.40 7.05 11.31
N GLY A 126 -29.81 6.97 10.10
CA GLY A 126 -28.39 7.19 9.89
C GLY A 126 -27.49 5.98 10.23
N ILE A 127 -28.06 4.78 10.37
CA ILE A 127 -27.32 3.56 10.76
C ILE A 127 -26.99 2.70 9.53
N TYR A 128 -25.74 2.25 9.42
CA TYR A 128 -25.22 1.40 8.33
C TYR A 128 -25.26 -0.09 8.72
N ASN A 129 -26.44 -0.72 8.71
CA ASN A 129 -26.62 -2.11 9.15
C ASN A 129 -27.41 -3.00 8.19
N GLY A 130 -27.63 -2.55 6.96
CA GLY A 130 -28.28 -3.34 5.90
C GLY A 130 -27.33 -4.26 5.15
N PHE A 131 -27.85 -4.96 4.14
CA PHE A 131 -27.01 -5.63 3.15
C PHE A 131 -26.16 -4.62 2.39
N PRO A 132 -24.95 -5.00 1.97
CA PRO A 132 -24.13 -4.13 1.14
C PRO A 132 -24.85 -3.80 -0.16
N VAL A 133 -24.75 -2.54 -0.57
CA VAL A 133 -25.28 -2.06 -1.87
C VAL A 133 -24.25 -2.23 -2.98
N ASP A 134 -22.99 -2.44 -2.62
CA ASP A 134 -21.87 -2.71 -3.52
C ASP A 134 -20.77 -3.45 -2.76
N SER A 135 -20.01 -4.28 -3.45
CA SER A 135 -18.90 -5.04 -2.86
C SER A 135 -18.01 -5.65 -3.93
N GLU A 136 -16.72 -5.75 -3.65
CA GLU A 136 -15.75 -6.40 -4.51
C GLU A 136 -14.68 -7.12 -3.69
N GLU A 137 -14.09 -8.14 -4.28
CA GLU A 137 -12.97 -8.90 -3.71
C GLU A 137 -11.97 -9.18 -4.84
N ILE A 138 -10.71 -8.77 -4.63
CA ILE A 138 -9.64 -8.81 -5.62
C ILE A 138 -8.41 -9.43 -4.97
N ASP A 139 -7.97 -10.56 -5.52
CA ASP A 139 -6.79 -11.32 -5.09
C ASP A 139 -6.74 -11.55 -3.57
N TRP A 140 -7.89 -11.57 -2.91
CA TRP A 140 -8.00 -11.66 -1.46
C TRP A 140 -7.74 -13.08 -0.99
N ASP A 141 -6.57 -13.31 -0.40
CA ASP A 141 -6.27 -14.57 0.28
C ASP A 141 -6.41 -14.40 1.80
N GLY A 142 -7.58 -14.79 2.31
CA GLY A 142 -7.89 -14.76 3.74
C GLY A 142 -6.96 -15.60 4.62
N ASP A 143 -6.11 -16.44 4.04
CA ASP A 143 -5.17 -17.31 4.76
C ASP A 143 -3.73 -16.74 4.82
N VAL A 144 -3.40 -15.68 4.09
CA VAL A 144 -2.03 -15.10 4.04
C VAL A 144 -1.91 -13.92 5.02
N LEU A 145 -1.80 -14.24 6.31
CA LEU A 145 -1.52 -13.22 7.34
C LEU A 145 -0.10 -12.61 7.22
N PHE A 146 0.81 -13.25 6.48
CA PHE A 146 2.22 -12.85 6.40
C PHE A 146 2.79 -13.05 5.00
N TYR A 147 2.80 -12.00 4.20
CA TYR A 147 3.62 -12.01 3.00
C TYR A 147 5.10 -12.03 3.37
N ARG A 148 5.86 -12.92 2.73
CA ARG A 148 7.32 -12.85 2.79
C ARG A 148 7.79 -11.53 2.20
N ILE A 149 8.66 -10.85 2.94
CA ILE A 149 9.36 -9.67 2.45
C ILE A 149 10.29 -10.09 1.32
N GLU A 150 10.08 -9.49 0.16
CA GLU A 150 10.89 -9.70 -1.03
C GLU A 150 12.01 -8.65 -1.08
N ASP A 151 13.26 -9.09 -1.28
CA ASP A 151 14.40 -8.19 -1.40
C ASP A 151 14.63 -7.87 -2.90
N LEU A 152 14.68 -6.57 -3.21
CA LEU A 152 15.01 -5.99 -4.50
C LEU A 152 16.38 -5.32 -4.41
N TYR A 153 17.21 -5.44 -5.44
CA TYR A 153 18.60 -4.99 -5.39
C TYR A 153 18.87 -3.84 -6.36
N TYR A 154 19.47 -2.77 -5.84
CA TYR A 154 20.05 -1.68 -6.61
C TYR A 154 21.47 -2.04 -7.02
N PHE A 155 21.70 -2.13 -8.33
CA PHE A 155 23.00 -2.33 -8.96
C PHE A 155 23.46 -1.02 -9.59
N LYS A 156 24.56 -0.47 -9.11
CA LYS A 156 25.04 0.86 -9.53
C LYS A 156 25.42 0.89 -11.03
N GLU A 157 26.16 -0.13 -11.48
CA GLU A 157 26.70 -0.17 -12.84
C GLU A 157 25.62 -0.35 -13.92
N GLU A 158 24.55 -1.09 -13.65
CA GLU A 158 23.46 -1.30 -14.62
C GLU A 158 22.56 -0.06 -14.74
N ARG A 159 22.33 0.65 -13.64
CA ARG A 159 21.38 1.78 -13.61
C ARG A 159 21.96 3.10 -14.09
N GLU A 160 23.26 3.32 -13.94
CA GLU A 160 23.93 4.51 -14.51
C GLU A 160 23.96 4.45 -16.05
N ASN A 161 24.02 3.25 -16.64
CA ASN A 161 23.97 3.04 -18.10
C ASN A 161 22.55 3.11 -18.71
N GLU A 162 21.48 3.05 -17.90
CA GLU A 162 20.08 3.23 -18.38
C GLU A 162 19.67 4.72 -18.47
N MET A 163 20.48 5.63 -17.92
CA MET A 163 20.20 7.06 -17.84
C MET A 163 21.04 7.93 -18.79
N ASP A 164 21.92 7.32 -19.58
CA ASP A 164 22.71 7.93 -20.67
C ASP A 164 22.09 7.62 -22.05
#